data_AF-A0A1E5E0B5-F1
#
_entry.id   AF-A0A1E5E0B5-F1
#
_cell.length_a   1.000
_cell.length_b   1.000
_cell.length_c   1.000
_cell.angle_alpha   90.00
_cell.angle_beta   90.00
_cell.angle_gamma   90.00
#
_symmetry.space_group_name_H-M   'P 1'
#
loop_
_entity.id
_entity.type
_entity.pdbx_description
1 polymer ?
#
loop_
_entity_poly.entity_id
_entity_poly.type
_entity_poly.pdbx_seq_one_letter_code
_entity_poly.pdbx_strand_id
1 'polypeptide(L)' 'MEVLQGITHKGNVVGIDLCEVAPDYDSTKTTSILAAQVLLSLVGYVFHVRSLDNKTGEIPA' A
#
# COMPACT_ATOMS: atom_id res chain seq x y z
N MET A 1 0.53 5.40 8.88
CA MET A 1 0.77 4.92 7.50
C MET A 1 1.02 6.08 6.52
N GLU A 2 1.58 7.20 6.98
CA GLU A 2 1.73 8.42 6.15
C GLU A 2 2.69 8.22 4.98
N VAL A 3 3.76 7.44 5.17
CA VAL A 3 4.73 7.14 4.11
C VAL A 3 4.08 6.43 2.92
N LEU A 4 3.25 5.41 3.18
CA LEU A 4 2.58 4.65 2.11
C LEU A 4 1.62 5.52 1.31
N GLN A 5 0.84 6.37 1.99
CA GLN A 5 -0.02 7.36 1.33
C GLN A 5 0.80 8.36 0.52
N GLY A 6 1.89 8.88 1.08
CA GLY A 6 2.79 9.80 0.41
C GLY A 6 3.39 9.22 -0.87
N ILE A 7 3.77 7.94 -0.87
CA ILE A 7 4.26 7.24 -2.06
C ILE A 7 3.15 7.16 -3.13
N THR A 8 1.92 6.80 -2.76
CA THR A 8 0.81 6.70 -3.70
C THR A 8 0.43 8.03 -4.36
N HIS A 9 0.68 9.17 -3.71
CA HIS A 9 0.44 10.50 -4.28
C HIS A 9 1.60 11.04 -5.14
N LYS A 10 2.81 10.49 -4.98
CA LYS A 10 4.01 10.98 -5.69
C LYS A 10 4.24 10.30 -7.04
N GLY A 11 3.63 9.14 -7.29
CA GLY A 11 3.80 8.43 -8.56
C GLY A 11 2.96 7.16 -8.67
N ASN A 12 3.03 6.51 -9.83
CA ASN A 12 2.27 5.29 -10.09
C ASN A 12 2.94 4.06 -9.46
N VAL A 13 2.34 3.54 -8.39
CA VAL A 13 2.79 2.30 -7.74
C VAL A 13 2.46 1.10 -8.63
N VAL A 14 3.50 0.41 -9.12
CA VAL A 14 3.37 -0.78 -9.98
C VAL A 14 3.52 -2.10 -9.22
N GLY A 15 4.11 -2.07 -8.03
CA GLY A 15 4.31 -3.26 -7.20
C GLY A 15 4.87 -2.91 -5.82
N ILE A 16 4.81 -3.87 -4.89
CA ILE A 16 5.44 -3.81 -3.57
C ILE A 16 6.05 -5.17 -3.27
N ASP A 17 7.20 -5.16 -2.60
CA ASP A 17 7.79 -6.33 -1.98
C ASP A 17 7.82 -6.13 -0.46
N LEU A 18 7.44 -7.15 0.29
CA LEU A 18 7.40 -7.14 1.75
C LEU A 18 8.28 -8.28 2.27
N CYS A 19 9.58 -8.03 2.29
CA CYS A 19 10.59 -8.96 2.78
C CYS A 19 10.62 -9.04 4.30
N GLU A 20 11.27 -10.10 4.82
CA GLU A 20 11.56 -10.26 6.25
C GLU A 20 10.34 -10.30 7.16
N VAL A 21 9.17 -10.70 6.63
CA VAL A 21 8.04 -11.10 7.48
C VAL A 21 8.43 -12.44 8.09
N ALA A 22 8.74 -12.45 9.39
CA ALA A 22 9.18 -13.66 10.09
C ALA A 22 8.15 -14.12 11.13
N PRO A 23 7.10 -14.85 10.70
CA PRO A 23 6.09 -15.41 11.59
C PRO A 23 6.67 -16.36 12.63
N ASP A 24 7.74 -17.08 12.26
CA ASP A 24 8.33 -18.14 13.09
C ASP A 24 8.97 -17.61 14.37
N TYR A 25 9.37 -16.33 14.41
CA TYR A 25 9.90 -15.68 15.61
C TYR A 25 8.82 -14.98 16.45
N ASP A 26 7.56 -14.99 16.00
CA ASP A 26 6.46 -14.34 16.70
C ASP A 26 5.56 -15.36 17.41
N SER A 27 5.73 -15.44 18.72
CA SER A 27 4.94 -16.30 19.62
C SER A 27 3.44 -16.00 19.61
N THR A 28 3.03 -14.82 19.14
CA THR A 28 1.63 -14.38 19.11
C THR A 28 0.96 -14.50 17.73
N LYS A 29 1.71 -14.85 16.67
CA LYS A 29 1.26 -14.90 15.26
C LYS A 29 0.70 -13.58 14.69
N THR A 30 1.01 -12.47 15.34
CA THR A 30 0.63 -11.10 14.98
C THR A 30 1.41 -10.58 13.76
N THR A 31 2.66 -10.98 13.55
CA THR A 31 3.54 -10.53 12.47
C THR A 31 2.90 -10.70 11.10
N SER A 32 2.31 -11.87 10.81
CA SER A 32 1.60 -12.11 9.55
C SER A 32 0.36 -11.24 9.39
N ILE A 33 -0.35 -10.97 10.49
CA ILE A 33 -1.55 -10.12 10.49
C ILE A 33 -1.16 -8.67 10.19
N LEU A 34 -0.12 -8.15 10.86
CA LEU A 34 0.38 -6.79 10.62
C LEU A 34 0.91 -6.64 9.19
N ALA A 35 1.65 -7.63 8.69
CA ALA A 35 2.12 -7.65 7.30
C ALA A 35 0.95 -7.57 6.30
N ALA A 36 -0.08 -8.40 6.50
CA ALA A 36 -1.29 -8.36 5.68
C ALA A 36 -2.00 -7.00 5.78
N GLN A 37 -2.07 -6.40 6.96
CA GLN A 37 -2.67 -5.08 7.17
C GLN A 37 -1.90 -3.96 6.45
N VAL A 38 -0.57 -4.03 6.42
CA VAL A 38 0.27 -3.08 5.66
C VAL A 38 -0.04 -3.17 4.17
N LEU A 39 -0.09 -4.39 3.62
CA LEU A 39 -0.42 -4.62 2.21
C LEU A 39 -1.84 -4.15 1.87
N LEU A 40 -2.82 -4.49 2.70
CA LEU A 40 -4.21 -4.07 2.50
C LEU A 40 -4.34 -2.54 2.55
N SER A 41 -3.63 -1.89 3.47
CA SER A 41 -3.60 -0.44 3.57
C SER A 41 -3.04 0.19 2.30
N LEU A 42 -1.90 -0.30 1.80
CA LEU A 42 -1.30 0.20 0.55
C LEU A 42 -2.24 0.00 -0.64
N VAL A 43 -2.82 -1.19 -0.80
CA VAL A 43 -3.78 -1.48 -1.89
C VAL A 43 -4.96 -0.50 -1.83
N GLY A 44 -5.49 -0.23 -0.64
CA GLY A 44 -6.54 0.77 -0.43
C GLY A 44 -6.12 2.17 -0.86
N TYR A 45 -4.91 2.62 -0.50
CA TYR A 45 -4.41 3.94 -0.90
C TYR A 45 -4.18 4.05 -2.41
N VAL A 46 -3.64 3.00 -3.05
CA VAL A 46 -3.46 2.95 -4.52
C VAL A 46 -4.80 3.09 -5.23
N PHE A 47 -5.82 2.33 -4.83
CA PHE A 47 -7.14 2.44 -5.45
C PHE A 47 -7.81 3.77 -5.17
N HIS A 48 -7.61 4.33 -3.97
CA HIS A 48 -8.12 5.65 -3.63
C HIS A 48 -7.57 6.71 -4.58
N VAL A 49 -6.25 6.83 -4.73
CA VAL A 49 -5.61 7.82 -5.62
C VAL A 49 -6.05 7.61 -7.07
N ARG A 50 -6.02 6.37 -7.57
CA ARG A 50 -6.50 6.06 -8.94
C ARG A 50 -7.96 6.45 -9.16
N SER A 51 -8.81 6.34 -8.13
CA SER A 51 -10.20 6.77 -8.22
C SER A 51 -10.38 8.29 -8.28
N LEU A 52 -9.41 9.05 -7.77
CA LEU A 52 -9.40 10.52 -7.87
C LEU A 52 -8.93 10.93 -9.27
N ASP A 53 -7.88 10.31 -9.81
CA ASP A 53 -7.38 10.57 -11.17
C ASP A 53 -8.45 10.26 -12.23
N ASN A 54 -9.20 9.17 -12.05
CA ASN A 54 -10.31 8.81 -12.95
C ASN A 54 -11.50 9.78 -12.87
N LYS A 55 -11.60 10.58 -11.80
CA LYS A 55 -12.65 11.58 -11.61
C LYS A 55 -12.24 12.97 -12.06
N THR A 56 -10.94 13.25 -12.20
CA THR A 56 -10.43 14.57 -12.57
C THR A 56 -10.44 14.84 -14.07
N GLY A 57 -10.58 13.84 -14.94
CA GLY A 57 -10.84 14.06 -16.36
C GLY A 57 -9.82 14.94 -17.11
N GLU A 58 -8.65 15.18 -16.54
CA GLU A 58 -7.53 15.84 -17.20
C GLU A 58 -6.51 14.79 -17.57
N ILE A 59 -6.35 14.65 -18.89
CA ILE A 59 -5.30 13.86 -19.53
C ILE A 59 -3.98 14.62 -19.25
N PRO A 60 -3.03 14.08 -18.48
CA PRO A 60 -1.69 14.67 -18.42
C PRO A 60 -0.93 14.24 -19.68
N ALA A 61 -0.34 15.23 -20.36
CA ALA A 61 0.52 15.08 -21.53
C ALA A 61 1.78 14.25 -21.27
#